data_AF-A0A7K1GX46-F1
#
_entry.id   AF-A0A7K1GX46-F1
#
_cell.length_a   1.000
_cell.length_b   1.000
_cell.length_c   1.000
_cell.angle_alpha   90.00
_cell.angle_beta   90.00
_cell.angle_gamma   90.00
#
_symmetry.space_group_name_H-M   'P 1'
#
loop_
_entity.id
_entity.type
_entity.pdbx_description
1 polymer ?
#
loop_
_entity_poly.entity_id
_entity_poly.type
_entity_poly.pdbx_seq_one_letter_code
_entity_poly.pdbx_strand_id
1 'polypeptide(L)'
;MRRLWRLLKSLTRLRWRILPPRHKPVLLYFVTGADVIAPYFTPDEFQVLDLREHEVNLWVALRCLFDRNLSAQNYALIYIEIVNPKLVITFIDNFPAFFQLKNRFPEITTVLIQNGVRVDPHDLFESNSPATKLHKSFVDKMFVFGSAIGATYAKYTDGEIVPIGSFKNNLVPITKSNKQTVAYISTYRSGIARTTVIPDSLPGFPIQYGQIIDRREQT
;
A
#
# COMPACT_ATOMS: atom_id res chain seq x y z
N MET A 1 20.51 -19.39 15.72
CA MET A 1 19.51 -19.25 16.82
C MET A 1 18.71 -17.94 16.78
N ARG A 2 19.32 -16.74 16.74
CA ARG A 2 18.58 -15.45 16.73
C ARG A 2 17.57 -15.27 15.58
N ARG A 3 17.88 -15.76 14.37
CA ARG A 3 16.95 -15.69 13.21
C ARG A 3 15.73 -16.60 13.38
N LEU A 4 15.93 -17.85 13.80
CA LEU A 4 14.84 -18.79 14.10
C LEU A 4 13.93 -18.27 15.21
N TRP A 5 14.51 -17.68 16.26
CA TRP A 5 13.75 -17.05 17.34
C TRP A 5 12.96 -15.81 16.89
N ARG A 6 13.50 -15.00 15.96
CA ARG A 6 12.77 -13.88 15.34
C ARG A 6 11.60 -14.38 14.48
N LEU A 7 11.80 -15.45 13.72
CA LEU A 7 10.75 -16.08 12.91
C LEU A 7 9.65 -16.65 13.82
N LEU A 8 10.00 -17.42 14.85
CA LEU A 8 9.07 -17.94 15.84
C LEU A 8 8.30 -16.81 16.57
N LYS A 9 8.96 -15.71 16.91
CA LYS A 9 8.33 -14.53 17.51
C LYS A 9 7.43 -13.77 16.52
N SER A 10 7.68 -13.85 15.22
CA SER A 10 6.77 -13.31 14.19
C SER A 10 5.50 -14.18 14.08
N LEU A 11 5.66 -15.51 14.11
CA LEU A 11 4.56 -16.48 14.07
C LEU A 11 3.56 -16.34 15.23
N THR A 12 4.00 -15.87 16.40
CA THR A 12 3.11 -15.60 17.54
C THR A 12 2.35 -14.28 17.46
N ARG A 13 2.73 -13.37 16.53
CA ARG A 13 2.04 -12.08 16.29
C ARG A 13 1.02 -12.18 15.17
N LEU A 14 1.07 -13.25 14.40
CA LEU A 14 0.18 -13.53 13.27
C LEU A 14 -1.21 -13.95 13.75
N ARG A 15 -2.25 -13.36 13.15
CA ARG A 15 -3.62 -13.84 13.29
C ARG A 15 -3.87 -14.93 12.27
N TRP A 16 -4.15 -16.13 12.74
CA TRP A 16 -4.39 -17.29 11.89
C TRP A 16 -5.87 -17.40 11.51
N ARG A 17 -6.16 -17.41 10.21
CA ARG A 17 -7.49 -17.79 9.70
C ARG A 17 -7.43 -19.19 9.13
N ILE A 18 -8.16 -20.10 9.75
CA ILE A 18 -8.14 -21.52 9.37
C ILE A 18 -9.06 -21.78 8.18
N LEU A 19 -10.22 -21.13 8.17
CA LEU A 19 -11.24 -21.33 7.14
C LEU A 19 -10.86 -20.62 5.82
N PRO A 20 -11.29 -21.17 4.67
CA PRO A 20 -11.14 -20.48 3.39
C PRO A 20 -11.79 -19.09 3.44
N PRO A 21 -11.24 -18.11 2.71
CA PRO A 21 -11.90 -16.82 2.58
C PRO A 21 -13.26 -17.00 1.90
N ARG A 22 -14.22 -16.14 2.25
CA ARG A 22 -15.57 -16.20 1.69
C ARG A 22 -15.63 -15.47 0.36
N HIS A 23 -16.59 -15.85 -0.48
CA HIS A 23 -16.89 -15.11 -1.70
C HIS A 23 -17.34 -13.69 -1.38
N LYS A 24 -16.68 -12.69 -1.97
CA LYS A 24 -16.94 -11.27 -1.72
C LYS A 24 -16.77 -10.48 -3.02
N PRO A 25 -17.75 -9.65 -3.43
CA PRO A 25 -17.70 -8.92 -4.70
C PRO A 25 -16.57 -7.89 -4.77
N VAL A 26 -16.14 -7.32 -3.65
CA VAL A 26 -15.07 -6.31 -3.59
C VAL A 26 -13.92 -6.81 -2.72
N LEU A 27 -12.71 -6.76 -3.27
CA LEU A 27 -11.48 -7.09 -2.56
C LEU A 27 -10.53 -5.90 -2.56
N LEU A 28 -10.04 -5.50 -1.39
CA LEU A 28 -8.90 -4.61 -1.26
C LEU A 28 -7.61 -5.44 -1.17
N TYR A 29 -6.68 -5.24 -2.10
CA TYR A 29 -5.49 -6.08 -2.28
C TYR A 29 -4.46 -5.96 -1.14
N PHE A 30 -4.41 -4.81 -0.47
CA PHE A 30 -3.56 -4.56 0.69
C PHE A 30 -4.34 -3.84 1.77
N VAL A 31 -4.04 -4.07 3.03
CA VAL A 31 -4.64 -3.32 4.15
C VAL A 31 -4.46 -1.79 4.05
N THR A 32 -3.44 -1.33 3.33
CA THR A 32 -3.22 0.10 3.05
C THR A 32 -4.44 0.70 2.36
N GLY A 33 -5.05 1.72 2.99
CA GLY A 33 -6.24 2.39 2.47
C GLY A 33 -7.56 1.73 2.90
N ALA A 34 -7.54 0.68 3.72
CA ALA A 34 -8.75 0.06 4.25
C ALA A 34 -9.58 1.06 5.09
N ASP A 35 -8.91 1.87 5.91
CA ASP A 35 -9.49 2.98 6.69
C ASP A 35 -10.24 3.99 5.81
N VAL A 36 -9.82 4.11 4.55
CA VAL A 36 -10.34 5.08 3.60
C VAL A 36 -11.51 4.52 2.81
N ILE A 37 -11.39 3.29 2.32
CA ILE A 37 -12.35 2.74 1.36
C ILE A 37 -13.44 1.90 2.04
N ALA A 38 -13.15 1.27 3.18
CA ALA A 38 -14.10 0.40 3.86
C ALA A 38 -15.44 1.09 4.22
N PRO A 39 -15.50 2.38 4.61
CA PRO A 39 -16.77 3.05 4.90
C PRO A 39 -17.76 3.12 3.73
N TYR A 40 -17.28 2.92 2.49
CA TYR A 40 -18.12 2.93 1.28
C TYR A 40 -18.71 1.56 0.96
N PHE A 41 -18.43 0.54 1.77
CA PHE A 41 -18.89 -0.83 1.56
C PHE A 41 -19.46 -1.44 2.85
N THR A 42 -20.43 -2.31 2.68
CA THR A 42 -20.97 -3.20 3.71
C THR A 42 -19.97 -4.31 4.06
N PRO A 43 -19.99 -4.84 5.30
CA PRO A 43 -19.14 -5.98 5.69
C PRO A 43 -19.38 -7.23 4.84
N ASP A 44 -20.57 -7.35 4.25
CA ASP A 44 -20.94 -8.49 3.43
C ASP A 44 -20.37 -8.43 2.00
N GLU A 45 -20.01 -7.25 1.51
CA GLU A 45 -19.51 -7.08 0.14
C GLU A 45 -17.98 -6.91 0.06
N PHE A 46 -17.35 -6.46 1.14
CA PHE A 46 -15.94 -6.07 1.17
C PHE A 46 -15.06 -7.06 1.92
N GLN A 47 -13.89 -7.34 1.34
CA GLN A 47 -12.84 -8.16 1.94
C GLN A 47 -11.49 -7.48 1.79
N VAL A 48 -10.64 -7.63 2.80
CA VAL A 48 -9.24 -7.18 2.72
C VAL A 48 -8.35 -8.41 2.59
N LEU A 49 -7.44 -8.36 1.62
CA LEU A 49 -6.28 -9.22 1.53
C LEU A 49 -5.12 -8.54 2.28
N ASP A 50 -4.58 -9.21 3.29
CA ASP A 50 -3.38 -8.75 3.99
C ASP A 50 -2.19 -9.63 3.61
N LEU A 51 -1.23 -9.04 2.88
CA LEU A 51 0.02 -9.69 2.49
C LEU A 51 1.19 -9.32 3.43
N ARG A 52 1.00 -8.41 4.40
CA ARG A 52 2.08 -7.84 5.24
C ARG A 52 2.07 -8.37 6.67
N GLU A 53 1.75 -9.65 6.83
CA GLU A 53 1.99 -10.46 8.03
C GLU A 53 1.11 -10.22 9.27
N HIS A 54 0.04 -9.41 9.25
CA HIS A 54 -0.84 -9.34 10.41
C HIS A 54 -1.86 -10.49 10.43
N GLU A 55 -2.23 -10.99 9.25
CA GLU A 55 -3.16 -12.09 9.10
C GLU A 55 -2.67 -13.07 8.02
N VAL A 56 -2.73 -14.38 8.30
CA VAL A 56 -2.45 -15.43 7.31
C VAL A 56 -3.62 -16.40 7.28
N ASN A 57 -4.13 -16.65 6.08
CA ASN A 57 -5.13 -17.66 5.82
C ASN A 57 -4.43 -19.00 5.54
N LEU A 58 -4.55 -19.93 6.49
CA LEU A 58 -3.89 -21.22 6.45
C LEU A 58 -4.41 -22.08 5.29
N TRP A 59 -5.69 -21.98 4.95
CA TRP A 59 -6.25 -22.69 3.80
C TRP A 59 -5.56 -22.29 2.48
N VAL A 60 -5.35 -20.98 2.30
CA VAL A 60 -4.63 -20.44 1.13
C VAL A 60 -3.16 -20.86 1.17
N ALA A 61 -2.50 -20.75 2.33
CA ALA A 61 -1.10 -21.14 2.49
C ALA A 61 -0.87 -22.64 2.21
N LEU A 62 -1.81 -23.51 2.61
CA LEU A 62 -1.77 -24.94 2.27
C LEU A 62 -1.87 -25.18 0.76
N ARG A 63 -2.75 -24.45 0.06
CA ARG A 63 -2.80 -24.50 -1.42
C ARG A 63 -1.49 -24.03 -2.05
N CYS A 64 -0.87 -22.98 -1.52
CA CYS A 64 0.46 -22.53 -1.98
C CYS A 64 1.54 -23.62 -1.82
N LEU A 65 1.47 -24.43 -0.76
CA LEU A 65 2.38 -25.55 -0.55
C LEU A 65 2.18 -26.65 -1.59
N PHE A 66 0.94 -26.97 -1.96
CA PHE A 66 0.65 -27.91 -3.03
C PHE A 66 1.16 -27.42 -4.39
N ASP A 67 1.03 -26.11 -4.65
CA ASP A 67 1.58 -25.45 -5.86
C ASP A 67 3.10 -25.29 -5.81
N ARG A 68 3.75 -25.66 -4.70
CA ARG A 68 5.19 -25.48 -4.43
C ARG A 68 5.69 -24.05 -4.64
N ASN A 69 4.81 -23.07 -4.50
CA ASN A 69 5.10 -21.65 -4.70
C ASN A 69 4.56 -20.83 -3.53
N LEU A 70 5.45 -20.48 -2.60
CA LEU A 70 5.15 -19.71 -1.39
C LEU A 70 5.33 -18.19 -1.56
N SER A 71 5.39 -17.70 -2.80
CA SER A 71 5.50 -16.27 -3.06
C SER A 71 4.22 -15.54 -2.65
N ALA A 72 4.36 -14.28 -2.23
CA ALA A 72 3.22 -13.40 -1.94
C ALA A 72 2.30 -13.23 -3.17
N GLN A 73 2.87 -13.27 -4.38
CA GLN A 73 2.11 -13.26 -5.62
C GLN A 73 1.22 -14.50 -5.74
N ASN A 74 1.77 -15.71 -5.59
CA ASN A 74 0.97 -16.93 -5.71
C ASN A 74 -0.13 -17.00 -4.63
N TYR A 75 0.21 -16.61 -3.40
CA TYR A 75 -0.76 -16.50 -2.32
C TYR A 75 -1.92 -15.56 -2.68
N ALA A 76 -1.62 -14.37 -3.22
CA ALA A 76 -2.65 -13.43 -3.64
C ALA A 76 -3.52 -14.00 -4.77
N LEU A 77 -2.94 -14.68 -5.77
CA LEU A 77 -3.69 -15.28 -6.87
C LEU A 77 -4.66 -16.37 -6.39
N ILE A 78 -4.20 -17.28 -5.51
CA ILE A 78 -5.06 -18.32 -4.92
C ILE A 78 -6.14 -17.69 -4.05
N TYR A 79 -5.81 -16.65 -3.27
CA TYR A 79 -6.77 -15.93 -2.46
C TYR A 79 -7.88 -15.31 -3.32
N ILE A 80 -7.50 -14.62 -4.41
CA ILE A 80 -8.44 -14.02 -5.36
C ILE A 80 -9.30 -15.08 -6.05
N GLU A 81 -8.73 -16.22 -6.42
CA GLU A 81 -9.48 -17.34 -7.02
C GLU A 81 -10.58 -17.87 -6.08
N ILE A 82 -10.30 -17.96 -4.77
CA ILE A 82 -11.28 -18.45 -3.79
C ILE A 82 -12.35 -17.37 -3.50
N VAL A 83 -11.94 -16.11 -3.36
CA VAL A 83 -12.88 -15.00 -3.10
C VAL A 83 -13.75 -14.69 -4.31
N ASN A 84 -13.20 -14.90 -5.52
CA ASN A 84 -13.82 -14.60 -6.80
C ASN A 84 -14.49 -13.20 -6.86
N PRO A 85 -13.73 -12.12 -6.58
CA PRO A 85 -14.29 -10.77 -6.56
C PRO A 85 -14.61 -10.25 -7.96
N LYS A 86 -15.54 -9.32 -8.06
CA LYS A 86 -15.83 -8.56 -9.29
C LYS A 86 -14.93 -7.32 -9.43
N LEU A 87 -14.52 -6.77 -8.29
CA LEU A 87 -13.71 -5.56 -8.18
C LEU A 87 -12.54 -5.80 -7.24
N VAL A 88 -11.32 -5.50 -7.69
CA VAL A 88 -10.11 -5.50 -6.87
C VAL A 88 -9.50 -4.10 -6.85
N ILE A 89 -9.35 -3.54 -5.65
CA ILE A 89 -8.83 -2.19 -5.42
C ILE A 89 -7.45 -2.29 -4.78
N THR A 90 -6.53 -1.39 -5.14
CA THR A 90 -5.28 -1.18 -4.41
C THR A 90 -5.00 0.31 -4.20
N PHE A 91 -4.31 0.62 -3.10
CA PHE A 91 -3.71 1.92 -2.82
C PHE A 91 -2.18 1.90 -2.96
N ILE A 92 -1.63 0.78 -3.45
CA ILE A 92 -0.19 0.54 -3.60
C ILE A 92 0.16 0.54 -5.08
N ASP A 93 1.01 1.49 -5.47
CA ASP A 93 1.49 1.75 -6.83
C ASP A 93 2.88 1.15 -7.12
N ASN A 94 3.45 0.44 -6.16
CA ASN A 94 4.80 -0.13 -6.24
C ASN A 94 4.83 -1.66 -6.03
N PHE A 95 3.72 -2.34 -6.33
CA PHE A 95 3.64 -3.81 -6.27
C PHE A 95 3.33 -4.40 -7.65
N PRO A 96 4.36 -4.79 -8.44
CA PRO A 96 4.20 -5.19 -9.84
C PRO A 96 3.18 -6.32 -10.08
N ALA A 97 3.07 -7.28 -9.16
CA ALA A 97 2.15 -8.41 -9.31
C ALA A 97 0.66 -7.99 -9.35
N PHE A 98 0.30 -6.83 -8.78
CA PHE A 98 -1.07 -6.31 -8.92
C PHE A 98 -1.41 -5.98 -10.37
N PHE A 99 -0.49 -5.32 -11.09
CA PHE A 99 -0.69 -4.88 -12.47
C PHE A 99 -0.72 -6.05 -13.47
N GLN A 100 -0.32 -7.24 -13.03
CA GLN A 100 -0.36 -8.47 -13.81
C GLN A 100 -1.64 -9.29 -13.57
N LEU A 101 -2.52 -8.88 -12.65
CA LEU A 101 -3.72 -9.65 -12.30
C LEU A 101 -4.61 -9.95 -13.50
N LYS A 102 -4.72 -9.00 -14.43
CA LYS A 102 -5.56 -9.11 -15.64
C LYS A 102 -5.08 -10.21 -16.59
N ASN A 103 -3.83 -10.66 -16.47
CA ASN A 103 -3.34 -11.81 -17.25
C ASN A 103 -3.99 -13.13 -16.80
N ARG A 104 -4.41 -13.23 -15.54
CA ARG A 104 -5.08 -14.43 -14.98
C ARG A 104 -6.59 -14.24 -14.81
N PHE A 105 -7.02 -13.02 -14.52
CA PHE A 105 -8.41 -12.68 -14.22
C PHE A 105 -8.89 -11.52 -15.10
N PRO A 106 -9.05 -11.74 -16.43
CA PRO A 106 -9.43 -10.68 -17.36
C PRO A 106 -10.81 -10.08 -17.07
N GLU A 107 -11.72 -10.84 -16.46
CA GLU A 107 -13.08 -10.45 -16.08
C GLU A 107 -13.16 -9.55 -14.85
N ILE A 108 -12.14 -9.58 -13.99
CA ILE A 108 -12.12 -8.77 -12.76
C ILE A 108 -11.79 -7.33 -13.10
N THR A 109 -12.57 -6.39 -12.56
CA THR A 109 -12.26 -4.96 -12.65
C THR A 109 -11.15 -4.62 -11.66
N THR A 110 -10.02 -4.10 -12.12
CA THR A 110 -8.89 -3.69 -11.28
C THR A 110 -8.78 -2.17 -11.20
N VAL A 111 -8.64 -1.66 -9.97
CA VAL A 111 -8.61 -0.23 -9.69
C VAL A 111 -7.39 0.12 -8.85
N LEU A 112 -6.62 1.10 -9.31
CA LEU A 112 -5.59 1.78 -8.52
C LEU A 112 -6.13 3.11 -8.01
N ILE A 113 -6.05 3.35 -6.70
CA ILE A 113 -6.32 4.65 -6.08
C ILE A 113 -5.01 5.20 -5.54
N GLN A 114 -4.61 6.39 -6.00
CA GLN A 114 -3.39 7.02 -5.55
C GLN A 114 -3.47 7.34 -4.05
N ASN A 115 -2.49 6.84 -3.28
CA ASN A 115 -2.39 7.06 -1.83
C ASN A 115 -1.44 8.21 -1.46
N GLY A 116 -0.44 8.50 -2.29
CA GLY A 116 0.55 9.52 -2.02
C GLY A 116 1.34 9.92 -3.25
N VAL A 117 2.16 10.97 -3.11
CA VAL A 117 3.11 11.39 -4.13
C VAL A 117 4.42 10.63 -3.91
N ARG A 118 5.02 10.13 -4.99
CA ARG A 118 6.39 9.59 -4.98
C ARG A 118 7.32 10.65 -5.55
N VAL A 119 8.46 10.83 -4.90
CA VAL A 119 9.50 11.77 -5.34
C VAL A 119 10.50 11.07 -6.25
N ASP A 120 10.81 9.79 -5.96
CA ASP A 120 11.69 8.98 -6.80
C ASP A 120 10.86 8.17 -7.81
N PRO A 121 11.12 8.30 -9.14
CA PRO A 121 10.51 7.45 -10.15
C PRO A 121 10.81 5.95 -9.97
N HIS A 122 11.89 5.58 -9.27
CA HIS A 122 12.20 4.18 -8.94
C HIS A 122 11.28 3.60 -7.86
N ASP A 123 10.65 4.45 -7.05
CA ASP A 123 9.63 4.06 -6.07
C ASP A 123 8.28 3.77 -6.73
N LEU A 124 8.09 4.22 -7.97
CA LEU A 124 6.90 3.94 -8.79
C LEU A 124 7.15 2.66 -9.59
N PHE A 125 6.28 1.67 -9.43
CA PHE A 125 6.35 0.43 -10.23
C PHE A 125 7.76 -0.20 -10.20
N GLU A 126 8.27 -0.53 -9.00
CA GLU A 126 9.61 -1.09 -8.71
C GLU A 126 10.35 -1.59 -9.96
N SER A 127 11.35 -0.79 -10.38
CA SER A 127 12.22 -0.97 -11.55
C SER A 127 11.76 -2.01 -12.58
N ASN A 128 11.26 -1.54 -13.72
CA ASN A 128 11.11 -2.31 -14.96
C ASN A 128 12.41 -3.06 -15.30
N SER A 129 12.57 -4.27 -14.77
CA SER A 129 13.58 -5.20 -15.24
C SER A 129 13.20 -5.58 -16.68
N PRO A 130 14.14 -5.71 -17.62
CA PRO A 130 13.82 -6.01 -19.02
C PRO A 130 13.01 -7.31 -19.22
N ALA A 131 12.95 -8.19 -18.21
CA ALA A 131 12.11 -9.38 -18.18
C ALA A 131 10.61 -9.10 -17.97
N THR A 132 10.22 -7.92 -17.46
CA THR A 132 8.81 -7.57 -17.19
C THR A 132 8.04 -7.11 -18.43
N LYS A 133 8.72 -6.89 -19.57
CA LYS A 133 8.08 -6.52 -20.85
C LYS A 133 7.21 -7.63 -21.45
N LEU A 134 7.33 -8.88 -20.97
CA LEU A 134 6.58 -10.02 -21.52
C LEU A 134 5.10 -10.03 -21.07
N HIS A 135 4.77 -9.33 -19.98
CA HIS A 135 3.42 -9.26 -19.44
C HIS A 135 2.90 -7.82 -19.51
N LYS A 136 1.70 -7.62 -20.07
CA LYS A 136 1.06 -6.30 -20.07
C LYS A 136 0.69 -5.95 -18.62
N SER A 137 1.30 -4.89 -18.10
CA SER A 137 0.92 -4.27 -16.83
C SER A 137 -0.26 -3.34 -17.07
N PHE A 138 -1.46 -3.79 -16.70
CA PHE A 138 -2.71 -3.08 -16.99
C PHE A 138 -3.63 -3.07 -15.77
N VAL A 139 -4.26 -1.93 -15.56
CA VAL A 139 -5.40 -1.77 -14.65
C VAL A 139 -6.56 -1.14 -15.39
N ASP A 140 -7.80 -1.46 -15.03
CA ASP A 140 -8.95 -0.88 -15.71
C ASP A 140 -9.05 0.63 -15.44
N LYS A 141 -8.86 1.06 -14.19
CA LYS A 141 -8.90 2.48 -13.81
C LYS A 141 -7.81 2.89 -12.82
N MET A 142 -7.32 4.12 -12.99
CA MET A 142 -6.37 4.80 -12.11
C MET A 142 -6.98 6.11 -11.61
N PHE A 143 -7.40 6.12 -10.34
CA PHE A 143 -7.85 7.32 -9.65
C PHE A 143 -6.66 8.07 -9.07
N VAL A 144 -6.32 9.21 -9.67
CA VAL A 144 -5.09 9.94 -9.37
C VAL A 144 -5.37 11.36 -8.88
N PHE A 145 -4.38 11.99 -8.27
CA PHE A 145 -4.50 13.33 -7.71
C PHE A 145 -4.70 14.41 -8.78
N GLY A 146 -4.21 14.19 -10.00
CA GLY A 146 -4.35 15.11 -11.11
C GLY A 146 -3.82 14.54 -12.42
N SER A 147 -4.11 15.23 -13.52
CA SER A 147 -3.70 14.82 -14.87
C SER A 147 -2.19 14.72 -15.03
N ALA A 148 -1.42 15.61 -14.40
CA ALA A 148 0.04 15.61 -14.48
C ALA A 148 0.68 14.32 -13.92
N ILE A 149 0.24 13.86 -12.75
CA ILE A 149 0.72 12.57 -12.20
C ILE A 149 0.14 11.39 -12.96
N GLY A 150 -1.10 11.49 -13.46
CA GLY A 150 -1.68 10.50 -14.36
C GLY A 150 -0.81 10.26 -15.59
N ALA A 151 -0.31 11.32 -16.22
CA ALA A 151 0.61 11.23 -17.36
C ALA A 151 1.95 10.57 -16.99
N THR A 152 2.38 10.65 -15.73
CA THR A 152 3.53 9.89 -15.25
C THR A 152 3.18 8.41 -15.12
N TYR A 153 2.04 8.05 -14.54
CA TYR A 153 1.60 6.65 -14.41
C TYR A 153 1.43 5.97 -15.77
N ALA A 154 0.91 6.69 -16.77
CA ALA A 154 0.76 6.21 -18.15
C ALA A 154 2.07 5.72 -18.80
N LYS A 155 3.24 6.10 -18.26
CA LYS A 155 4.54 5.62 -18.75
C LYS A 155 4.86 4.20 -18.29
N TYR A 156 4.18 3.70 -17.25
CA TYR A 156 4.50 2.44 -16.57
C TYR A 156 3.39 1.41 -16.65
N THR A 157 2.12 1.84 -16.74
CA THR A 157 0.97 0.95 -16.82
C THR A 157 -0.13 1.55 -17.67
N ASP A 158 -0.85 0.69 -18.38
CA ASP A 158 -2.02 1.07 -19.16
C ASP A 158 -3.27 1.12 -18.25
N GLY A 159 -4.23 2.01 -18.54
CA GLY A 159 -5.50 2.11 -17.83
C GLY A 159 -6.20 3.47 -17.99
N GLU A 160 -7.50 3.53 -17.70
CA GLU A 160 -8.26 4.79 -17.70
C GLU A 160 -7.77 5.71 -16.56
N ILE A 161 -7.25 6.89 -16.89
CA ILE A 161 -6.80 7.87 -15.89
C ILE A 161 -7.98 8.77 -15.50
N VAL A 162 -8.34 8.75 -14.22
CA VAL A 162 -9.43 9.54 -13.65
C VAL A 162 -8.86 10.49 -12.59
N PRO A 163 -8.63 11.78 -12.91
CA PRO A 163 -8.12 12.74 -11.94
C PRO A 163 -9.21 13.18 -10.97
N ILE A 164 -9.14 12.72 -9.71
CA ILE A 164 -10.15 12.99 -8.67
C ILE A 164 -9.60 13.74 -7.45
N GLY A 165 -8.31 14.05 -7.42
CA GLY A 165 -7.65 14.52 -6.20
C GLY A 165 -7.39 13.38 -5.22
N SER A 166 -7.07 13.71 -3.96
CA SER A 166 -6.88 12.70 -2.93
C SER A 166 -8.23 12.16 -2.45
N PHE A 167 -8.49 10.88 -2.69
CA PHE A 167 -9.71 10.22 -2.22
C PHE A 167 -9.86 10.31 -0.69
N LYS A 168 -8.74 10.34 0.05
CA LYS A 168 -8.72 10.52 1.51
C LYS A 168 -9.36 11.83 1.98
N ASN A 169 -9.36 12.87 1.14
CA ASN A 169 -9.92 14.15 1.52
C ASN A 169 -11.44 14.08 1.73
N ASN A 170 -12.12 13.07 1.18
CA ASN A 170 -13.55 12.86 1.39
C ASN A 170 -13.90 12.48 2.85
N LEU A 171 -12.91 12.03 3.64
CA LEU A 171 -13.10 11.70 5.05
C LEU A 171 -13.02 12.94 5.96
N VAL A 172 -12.54 14.07 5.44
CA VAL A 172 -12.30 15.28 6.23
C VAL A 172 -13.39 16.30 5.92
N PRO A 173 -14.30 16.60 6.86
CA PRO A 173 -15.32 17.62 6.66
C PRO A 173 -14.67 19.00 6.55
N ILE A 174 -15.16 19.81 5.61
CA ILE A 174 -14.70 21.19 5.45
C ILE A 174 -15.27 22.02 6.60
N THR A 175 -14.39 22.53 7.46
CA THR A 175 -14.74 23.42 8.56
C THR A 175 -14.14 24.80 8.32
N LYS A 176 -14.94 25.86 8.48
CA LYS A 176 -14.44 27.24 8.44
C LYS A 176 -13.90 27.60 9.80
N SER A 177 -12.65 28.06 9.87
CA SER A 177 -12.01 28.56 11.08
C SER A 177 -11.49 29.97 10.84
N ASN A 178 -11.77 30.88 11.76
CA ASN A 178 -11.21 32.24 11.74
C ASN A 178 -9.83 32.32 12.41
N LYS A 179 -9.30 31.19 12.90
CA LYS A 179 -7.98 31.14 13.52
C LYS A 179 -6.90 31.15 12.45
N GLN A 180 -5.97 32.09 12.54
CA GLN A 180 -4.75 32.08 11.75
C GLN A 180 -3.78 31.07 12.35
N THR A 181 -3.63 29.92 11.70
CA THR A 181 -2.72 28.86 12.12
C THR A 181 -1.65 28.61 11.07
N VAL A 182 -0.47 28.21 11.52
CA VAL A 182 0.62 27.77 10.66
C VAL A 182 0.82 26.28 10.88
N ALA A 183 0.69 25.49 9.81
CA ALA A 183 1.04 24.08 9.82
C ALA A 183 2.49 23.91 9.36
N TYR A 184 3.33 23.32 10.20
CA TYR A 184 4.71 22.99 9.85
C TYR A 184 4.82 21.50 9.51
N ILE A 185 5.17 21.20 8.26
CA ILE A 185 5.37 19.83 7.76
C ILE A 185 6.86 19.67 7.44
N SER A 186 7.50 18.68 8.05
CA SER A 186 8.91 18.39 7.79
C SER A 186 9.18 16.89 7.68
N THR A 187 9.78 16.48 6.58
CA THR A 187 10.12 15.09 6.29
C THR A 187 11.37 14.65 7.06
N TYR A 188 11.43 13.37 7.41
CA TYR A 188 12.63 12.76 7.98
C TYR A 188 13.74 12.74 6.94
N ARG A 189 14.93 13.19 7.33
CA ARG A 189 16.15 13.21 6.52
C ARG A 189 17.13 12.15 7.04
N SER A 190 17.18 11.00 6.38
CA SER A 190 18.08 9.90 6.75
C SER A 190 19.56 10.22 6.51
N GLY A 191 19.87 11.13 5.58
CA GLY A 191 21.23 11.58 5.28
C GLY A 191 21.85 12.53 6.32
N ILE A 192 21.10 12.91 7.36
CA ILE A 192 21.60 13.75 8.45
C ILE A 192 21.93 12.87 9.65
N ALA A 193 23.18 12.94 10.11
CA ALA A 193 23.60 12.21 11.30
C ALA A 193 22.81 12.68 12.52
N ARG A 194 22.44 11.76 13.42
CA ARG A 194 21.72 12.12 14.65
C ARG A 194 22.51 13.10 15.53
N THR A 195 23.83 13.11 15.41
CA THR A 195 24.74 14.03 16.12
C THR A 195 24.86 15.40 15.47
N THR A 196 24.31 15.61 14.26
CA THR A 196 24.36 16.90 13.57
C THR A 196 23.65 17.96 14.40
N VAL A 197 24.38 19.00 14.79
CA VAL A 197 23.84 20.19 15.45
C VAL A 197 23.09 21.01 14.43
N ILE A 198 21.85 21.40 14.76
CA ILE A 198 21.04 22.23 13.89
C ILE A 198 21.63 23.65 13.88
N PRO A 199 21.98 24.21 12.70
CA PRO A 199 22.65 25.51 12.61
C PRO A 199 21.91 26.65 13.31
N ASP A 200 20.57 26.60 13.33
CA ASP A 200 19.70 27.63 13.91
C ASP A 200 19.38 27.39 15.41
N SER A 201 20.09 26.47 16.07
CA SER A 201 19.92 26.26 17.52
C SER A 201 20.58 27.37 18.34
N LEU A 202 20.01 27.69 19.50
CA LEU A 202 20.53 28.74 20.38
C LEU A 202 21.99 28.41 20.77
N PRO A 203 22.93 29.37 20.73
CA PRO A 203 24.35 29.11 21.02
C PRO A 203 24.63 28.45 22.38
N GLY A 204 23.75 28.66 23.38
CA GLY A 204 23.85 28.03 24.70
C GLY A 204 23.10 26.70 24.84
N PHE A 205 22.30 26.31 23.85
CA PHE A 205 21.45 25.12 23.86
C PHE A 205 21.43 24.46 22.47
N PRO A 206 22.56 23.86 22.03
CA PRO A 206 22.63 23.22 20.74
C PRO A 206 21.65 22.04 20.68
N ILE A 207 20.80 22.05 19.66
CA ILE A 207 19.84 20.97 19.42
C ILE A 207 20.45 20.06 18.37
N GLN A 208 20.56 18.78 18.68
CA GLN A 208 20.98 17.76 17.74
C GLN A 208 19.77 17.20 16.98
N TYR A 209 19.99 16.80 15.73
CA TYR A 209 18.96 16.20 14.89
C TYR A 209 18.33 14.95 15.55
N GLY A 210 19.12 14.16 16.27
CA GLY A 210 18.66 13.02 17.08
C GLY A 210 17.58 13.39 18.09
N GLN A 211 17.77 14.50 18.80
CA GLN A 211 16.80 15.00 19.79
C GLN A 211 15.48 15.44 19.15
N ILE A 212 15.52 15.92 17.90
CA ILE A 212 14.32 16.25 17.14
C ILE A 212 13.56 14.97 16.77
N ILE A 213 14.28 13.92 16.36
CA ILE A 213 13.67 12.62 16.05
C ILE A 213 13.01 12.01 17.29
N ASP A 214 13.72 11.99 18.41
CA ASP A 214 13.24 11.37 19.66
C ASP A 214 11.96 12.05 20.18
N ARG A 215 11.86 13.38 20.06
CA ARG A 215 10.64 14.11 20.41
C ARG A 215 9.44 13.72 19.53
N ARG A 216 9.67 13.46 18.24
CA ARG A 216 8.60 13.05 17.31
C ARG A 216 8.07 11.65 17.60
N GLU A 217 8.94 10.73 18.00
CA GLU A 217 8.54 9.36 18.32
C GLU A 217 7.70 9.27 19.60
N GLN A 218 7.73 10.31 20.44
CA GLN A 218 6.95 10.41 21.68
C GLN A 218 5.56 11.05 21.50
N THR A 219 5.27 11.62 20.32
CA THR A 219 3.98 12.30 20.02
C THR A 219 3.05 11.38 19.24
#